data_AF-A0A4E9FLP9-F1
#
_entry.id   AF-A0A4E9FLP9-F1
#
_cell.length_a   1.000
_cell.length_b   1.000
_cell.length_c   1.000
_cell.angle_alpha   90.00
_cell.angle_beta   90.00
_cell.angle_gamma   90.00
#
_symmetry.space_group_name_H-M   'P 1'
#
loop_
_entity.id
_entity.type
_entity.pdbx_description
1 polymer ?
#
loop_
_entity_poly.entity_id
_entity_poly.type
_entity_poly.pdbx_seq_one_letter_code
_entity_poly.pdbx_strand_id
1 'polypeptide(L)'
;MYQTFLIIITINYFDQILAQPTQLEQEVVHFCDPSIPNACGLEGKCMRHLTGNRCRCQTGRMGIMCRRPCQDIYKSCKRWKEEERCHWAKPILPFFEDNCAESCGLCQNNGQSLKIPLPPILEPISWIIGRWETETLAGDRFPISFEHPYKEILDISLTDVPMFDRPPVNVFIRAYTKEGSEYNEVGFMTGKPFRELTGFQEYNKSLNGNDQIAIEMVSNTGIITIEEGMLRNGEILLTLKYKRATPAAIHYLLKNSRRLFKLKNWNILVEKTYMEYSNGTIRKWIKRYRRTKDYLMEY
;
A
#
# COMPACT_ATOMS: atom_id res chain seq x y z
N MET A 1 49.44 21.23 -61.11
CA MET A 1 47.98 21.44 -61.10
C MET A 1 47.37 20.26 -60.34
N TYR A 2 46.49 20.55 -59.39
CA TYR A 2 45.88 19.66 -58.39
C TYR A 2 45.45 18.27 -58.88
N GLN A 3 45.60 17.25 -58.01
CA GLN A 3 44.50 16.37 -57.59
C GLN A 3 44.94 15.46 -56.43
N THR A 4 44.83 15.98 -55.21
CA THR A 4 44.85 15.16 -53.99
C THR A 4 43.41 14.68 -53.76
N PHE A 5 43.11 13.42 -54.06
CA PHE A 5 41.79 12.83 -53.83
C PHE A 5 41.61 12.59 -52.32
N LEU A 6 40.87 13.49 -51.67
CA LEU A 6 40.40 13.32 -50.30
C LEU A 6 39.24 12.32 -50.30
N ILE A 7 39.49 11.10 -49.83
CA ILE A 7 38.47 10.05 -49.68
C ILE A 7 37.68 10.37 -48.41
N ILE A 8 36.56 11.06 -48.56
CA ILE A 8 35.57 11.25 -47.49
C ILE A 8 34.78 9.93 -47.38
N ILE A 9 35.25 9.04 -46.52
CA ILE A 9 34.48 7.87 -46.10
C ILE A 9 33.37 8.39 -45.18
N THR A 10 32.14 8.32 -45.69
CA THR A 10 30.91 8.65 -45.02
C THR A 10 30.70 7.75 -43.80
N ILE A 11 31.25 8.14 -42.66
CA ILE A 11 30.77 7.73 -41.33
C ILE A 11 29.44 8.46 -41.09
N ASN A 12 28.39 8.05 -41.81
CA ASN A 12 27.04 8.62 -41.68
C ASN A 12 26.02 7.56 -41.25
N TYR A 13 26.45 6.44 -40.67
CA TYR A 13 25.54 5.38 -40.22
C TYR A 13 25.72 4.93 -38.77
N PHE A 14 26.41 5.71 -37.92
CA PHE A 14 26.49 5.41 -36.49
C PHE A 14 25.83 6.45 -35.55
N ASP A 15 25.44 7.63 -36.04
CA ASP A 15 24.88 8.68 -35.18
C ASP A 15 23.34 8.75 -35.14
N GLN A 16 22.63 7.77 -35.69
CA GLN A 16 21.14 7.72 -35.59
C GLN A 16 20.59 6.79 -34.50
N ILE A 17 21.43 6.25 -33.60
CA ILE A 17 20.95 5.64 -32.34
C ILE A 17 21.36 6.49 -31.13
N LEU A 18 21.51 7.81 -31.32
CA LEU A 18 21.16 8.73 -30.24
C LEU A 18 19.63 8.78 -30.20
N ALA A 19 19.04 7.72 -29.64
CA ALA A 19 17.72 7.83 -29.05
C ALA A 19 17.78 9.08 -28.18
N GLN A 20 17.07 10.12 -28.60
CA GLN A 20 16.80 11.25 -27.73
C GLN A 20 16.37 10.62 -26.41
N PRO A 21 16.92 11.03 -25.25
CA PRO A 21 16.32 10.68 -23.99
C PRO A 21 14.95 11.34 -24.05
N THR A 22 13.96 10.62 -24.61
CA THR A 22 12.59 10.80 -24.26
C THR A 22 12.66 10.87 -22.75
N GLN A 23 12.18 11.98 -22.20
CA GLN A 23 11.96 12.10 -20.78
C GLN A 23 11.03 10.93 -20.46
N LEU A 24 11.61 9.77 -20.18
CA LEU A 24 10.96 8.72 -19.43
C LEU A 24 10.59 9.51 -18.19
N GLU A 25 9.32 9.90 -18.06
CA GLU A 25 8.76 10.12 -16.74
C GLU A 25 9.10 8.83 -16.02
N GLN A 26 10.20 8.85 -15.26
CA GLN A 26 10.71 7.65 -14.63
C GLN A 26 9.55 7.12 -13.80
N GLU A 27 9.31 5.81 -13.87
CA GLU A 27 8.29 5.15 -13.08
C GLU A 27 8.71 5.18 -11.62
N VAL A 28 8.63 6.36 -11.01
CA VAL A 28 9.06 6.63 -9.64
C VAL A 28 7.86 6.99 -8.80
N VAL A 29 7.87 6.48 -7.57
CA VAL A 29 6.83 6.79 -6.59
C VAL A 29 7.06 8.22 -6.12
N HIS A 30 6.08 9.09 -6.33
CA HIS A 30 6.07 10.43 -5.75
C HIS A 30 5.22 10.41 -4.48
N PHE A 31 5.83 10.73 -3.32
CA PHE A 31 5.09 10.83 -2.05
C PHE A 31 4.50 12.23 -1.82
N CYS A 32 4.73 13.16 -2.75
CA CYS A 32 4.09 14.47 -2.77
C CYS A 32 4.07 15.06 -4.19
N ASP A 33 3.15 15.99 -4.43
CA ASP A 33 3.07 16.75 -5.67
C ASP A 33 3.43 18.23 -5.40
N PRO A 34 4.51 18.76 -5.99
CA PRO A 34 4.91 20.16 -5.83
C PRO A 34 3.88 21.17 -6.36
N SER A 35 2.95 20.76 -7.21
CA SER A 35 1.87 21.60 -7.73
C SER A 35 0.68 21.73 -6.77
N ILE A 36 0.58 20.83 -5.78
CA ILE A 36 -0.51 20.82 -4.79
C ILE A 36 -0.04 21.58 -3.53
N PRO A 37 -0.72 22.69 -3.15
CA PRO A 37 -0.42 23.38 -1.91
C PRO A 37 -0.54 22.45 -0.69
N ASN A 38 0.39 22.56 0.25
CA ASN A 38 0.42 21.74 1.48
C ASN A 38 0.41 20.22 1.24
N ALA A 39 0.91 19.74 0.09
CA ALA A 39 1.06 18.31 -0.18
C ALA A 39 1.88 17.58 0.90
N CYS A 40 2.77 18.30 1.58
CA CYS A 40 3.59 17.82 2.69
C CYS A 40 3.09 18.28 4.08
N GLY A 41 1.80 18.65 4.19
CA GLY A 41 1.28 19.28 5.40
C GLY A 41 1.60 20.78 5.46
N LEU A 42 1.27 21.42 6.59
CA LEU A 42 1.40 22.88 6.76
C LEU A 42 2.86 23.33 6.89
N GLU A 43 3.72 22.52 7.48
CA GLU A 43 5.14 22.85 7.75
C GLU A 43 6.11 22.16 6.79
N GLY A 44 5.61 21.23 5.96
CA GLY A 44 6.44 20.46 5.05
C GLY A 44 6.56 21.09 3.66
N LYS A 45 7.68 20.84 2.97
CA LYS A 45 7.91 21.25 1.58
C LYS A 45 8.11 20.04 0.68
N CYS A 46 7.37 19.98 -0.43
CA CYS A 46 7.57 18.94 -1.43
C CYS A 46 8.83 19.25 -2.25
N MET A 47 9.80 18.33 -2.19
CA MET A 47 11.08 18.41 -2.88
C MET A 47 11.07 17.52 -4.12
N ARG A 48 11.52 18.06 -5.25
CA ARG A 48 11.71 17.29 -6.48
C ARG A 48 13.00 16.49 -6.42
N HIS A 49 12.91 15.19 -6.68
CA HIS A 49 14.06 14.30 -6.84
C HIS A 49 13.88 13.48 -8.12
N LEU A 50 14.99 13.06 -8.72
CA LEU A 50 14.99 12.15 -9.89
C LEU A 50 14.30 10.81 -9.54
N THR A 51 14.51 10.32 -8.32
CA THR A 51 13.94 9.07 -7.80
C THR A 51 12.53 9.22 -7.21
N GLY A 52 11.85 10.34 -7.49
CA GLY A 52 10.49 10.64 -7.04
C GLY A 52 10.43 11.64 -5.90
N ASN A 53 9.36 12.43 -5.85
CA ASN A 53 9.26 13.56 -4.92
C ASN A 53 9.13 13.10 -3.47
N ARG A 54 9.73 13.85 -2.54
CA ARG A 54 9.71 13.58 -1.10
C ARG A 54 9.40 14.83 -0.30
N CYS A 55 8.78 14.65 0.86
CA CYS A 55 8.55 15.75 1.78
C CYS A 55 9.79 16.03 2.61
N ARG A 56 10.23 17.29 2.64
CA ARG A 56 11.10 17.80 3.68
C ARG A 56 10.23 18.28 4.83
N CYS A 57 10.43 17.68 5.99
CA CYS A 57 9.59 17.85 7.17
C CYS A 57 10.36 18.54 8.31
N GLN A 58 9.62 18.99 9.33
CA GLN A 58 10.20 19.42 10.60
C GLN A 58 10.93 18.27 11.32
N THR A 59 11.81 18.62 12.25
CA THR A 59 12.55 17.64 13.08
C THR A 59 11.58 16.66 13.74
N GLY A 60 11.92 15.36 13.69
CA GLY A 60 11.12 14.27 14.22
C GLY A 60 10.06 13.71 13.27
N ARG A 61 9.84 14.31 12.10
CA ARG A 61 8.79 13.87 11.15
C ARG A 61 9.34 13.54 9.77
N MET A 62 8.65 12.66 9.05
CA MET A 62 8.94 12.34 7.64
C MET A 62 7.71 11.72 6.94
N GLY A 63 7.87 11.35 5.67
CA GLY A 63 6.84 10.65 4.87
C GLY A 63 5.76 11.56 4.26
N ILE A 64 4.72 10.94 3.73
CA ILE A 64 3.53 11.60 3.16
C ILE A 64 2.94 12.54 4.20
N MET A 65 2.72 13.80 3.80
CA MET A 65 2.19 14.85 4.66
C MET A 65 2.96 15.05 5.99
N CYS A 66 4.21 14.58 6.08
CA CYS A 66 5.01 14.61 7.30
C CYS A 66 4.34 13.94 8.51
N ARG A 67 3.50 12.92 8.27
CA ARG A 67 2.64 12.34 9.32
C ARG A 67 3.36 11.35 10.24
N ARG A 68 4.31 10.58 9.72
CA ARG A 68 4.98 9.55 10.52
C ARG A 68 6.24 10.08 11.20
N PRO A 69 6.66 9.49 12.32
CA PRO A 69 7.94 9.83 12.94
C PRO A 69 9.11 9.52 12.02
N CYS A 70 10.17 10.33 12.15
CA CYS A 70 11.47 10.02 11.57
C CYS A 70 12.08 8.82 12.29
N GLN A 71 12.12 7.68 11.63
CA GLN A 71 12.70 6.44 12.16
C GLN A 71 13.06 5.49 11.01
N ASP A 72 14.04 4.63 11.24
CA ASP A 72 14.36 3.53 10.35
C ASP A 72 13.28 2.44 10.39
N ILE A 73 13.02 1.81 9.24
CA ILE A 73 12.04 0.74 9.08
C ILE A 73 12.65 -0.62 9.40
N TYR A 74 13.88 -0.85 8.93
CA TYR A 74 14.57 -2.12 9.06
C TYR A 74 15.66 -2.06 10.13
N LYS A 75 15.75 -3.11 10.96
CA LYS A 75 16.83 -3.26 11.95
C LYS A 75 18.22 -3.29 11.30
N SER A 76 18.31 -3.64 10.02
CA SER A 76 19.54 -3.68 9.23
C SER A 76 20.03 -2.31 8.73
N CYS A 77 19.28 -1.22 8.94
CA CYS A 77 19.62 0.11 8.40
C CYS A 77 21.01 0.60 8.86
N LYS A 78 21.38 0.38 10.13
CA LYS A 78 22.72 0.72 10.62
C LYS A 78 23.83 0.00 9.86
N ARG A 79 23.66 -1.31 9.63
CA ARG A 79 24.61 -2.11 8.86
C ARG A 79 24.68 -1.65 7.40
N TRP A 80 23.54 -1.35 6.77
CA TRP A 80 23.52 -0.86 5.40
C TRP A 80 24.16 0.52 5.24
N LYS A 81 24.09 1.37 6.27
CA LYS A 81 24.86 2.62 6.32
C LYS A 81 26.36 2.36 6.34
N GLU A 82 26.83 1.43 7.17
CA GLU A 82 28.24 1.03 7.25
C GLU A 82 28.76 0.45 5.92
N GLU A 83 27.89 -0.21 5.16
CA GLU A 83 28.15 -0.71 3.79
C GLU A 83 27.95 0.38 2.69
N GLU A 84 27.87 1.66 3.09
CA GLU A 84 27.71 2.84 2.21
C GLU A 84 26.47 2.84 1.30
N ARG A 85 25.47 1.99 1.56
CA ARG A 85 24.30 1.81 0.67
C ARG A 85 23.43 3.06 0.56
N CYS A 86 23.47 3.96 1.54
CA CYS A 86 22.82 5.27 1.46
C CYS A 86 23.38 6.15 0.33
N HIS A 87 24.65 5.95 -0.07
CA HIS A 87 25.34 6.80 -1.04
C HIS A 87 25.38 6.17 -2.43
N TRP A 88 25.93 4.95 -2.54
CA TRP A 88 26.16 4.35 -3.86
C TRP A 88 24.86 3.85 -4.51
N ALA A 89 23.86 3.43 -3.73
CA ALA A 89 22.61 2.92 -4.28
C ALA A 89 21.62 4.03 -4.64
N LYS A 90 21.80 5.24 -4.09
CA LYS A 90 20.91 6.39 -4.27
C LYS A 90 20.58 6.73 -5.74
N PRO A 91 21.54 6.72 -6.69
CA PRO A 91 21.25 6.99 -8.09
C PRO A 91 20.39 5.91 -8.76
N ILE A 92 20.36 4.70 -8.20
CA ILE A 92 19.74 3.51 -8.78
C ILE A 92 18.36 3.27 -8.17
N LEU A 93 18.24 3.42 -6.85
CA LEU A 93 17.03 3.10 -6.10
C LEU A 93 16.91 3.96 -4.81
N PRO A 94 15.74 4.52 -4.51
CA PRO A 94 15.53 5.32 -3.28
C PRO A 94 15.29 4.47 -2.02
N PHE A 95 15.37 3.14 -2.11
CA PHE A 95 15.00 2.22 -1.01
C PHE A 95 15.64 2.58 0.33
N PHE A 96 16.97 2.78 0.38
CA PHE A 96 17.67 3.07 1.63
C PHE A 96 17.32 4.46 2.15
N GLU A 97 17.12 5.43 1.26
CA GLU A 97 16.67 6.77 1.64
C GLU A 97 15.26 6.74 2.26
N ASP A 98 14.35 5.96 1.68
CA ASP A 98 12.95 5.91 2.14
C ASP A 98 12.78 5.07 3.42
N ASN A 99 13.51 3.96 3.51
CA ASN A 99 13.36 2.97 4.58
C ASN A 99 14.40 3.10 5.70
N CYS A 100 15.51 3.80 5.47
CA CYS A 100 16.57 4.02 6.45
C CYS A 100 16.90 5.51 6.60
N ALA A 101 15.86 6.36 6.57
CA ALA A 101 16.02 7.80 6.53
C ALA A 101 16.77 8.38 7.72
N GLU A 102 16.65 7.79 8.91
CA GLU A 102 17.38 8.25 10.10
C GLU A 102 18.86 7.84 9.98
N SER A 103 19.14 6.56 9.71
CA SER A 103 20.51 6.08 9.49
C SER A 103 21.21 6.83 8.35
N CYS A 104 20.52 7.06 7.23
CA CYS A 104 21.03 7.79 6.08
C CYS A 104 21.05 9.32 6.26
N GLY A 105 20.60 9.85 7.41
CA GLY A 105 20.69 11.28 7.74
C GLY A 105 19.74 12.18 6.95
N LEU A 106 18.64 11.65 6.42
CA LEU A 106 17.62 12.43 5.70
C LEU A 106 16.62 13.12 6.65
N CYS A 107 16.50 12.61 7.86
CA CYS A 107 15.74 13.23 8.93
C CYS A 107 16.41 12.94 10.29
N GLN A 108 15.97 13.65 11.32
CA GLN A 108 16.43 13.45 12.70
C GLN A 108 15.24 13.09 13.58
N ASN A 109 15.33 11.98 14.31
CA ASN A 109 14.33 11.55 15.29
C ASN A 109 14.31 12.51 16.50
N ASN A 110 13.12 12.76 17.06
CA ASN A 110 12.91 13.63 18.23
C ASN A 110 12.55 12.85 19.51
N GLY A 111 12.77 11.53 19.53
CA GLY A 111 12.39 10.61 20.59
C GLY A 111 11.02 9.95 20.40
N GLN A 112 10.20 10.41 19.43
CA GLN A 112 8.95 9.74 19.08
C GLN A 112 9.23 8.68 18.01
N SER A 113 8.83 7.45 18.27
CA SER A 113 8.96 6.32 17.34
C SER A 113 7.72 5.45 17.44
N LEU A 114 7.31 4.82 16.35
CA LEU A 114 6.27 3.79 16.46
C LEU A 114 6.91 2.51 16.98
N LYS A 115 6.21 1.76 17.84
CA LYS A 115 6.69 0.45 18.30
C LYS A 115 7.06 -0.48 17.13
N ILE A 116 6.26 -0.44 16.07
CA ILE A 116 6.55 -1.07 14.78
C ILE A 116 6.53 0.05 13.73
N PRO A 117 7.62 0.32 13.01
CA PRO A 117 7.64 1.36 11.99
C PRO A 117 6.67 1.07 10.84
N LEU A 118 6.01 2.10 10.31
CA LEU A 118 5.20 2.00 9.09
C LEU A 118 6.09 2.15 7.85
N PRO A 119 6.20 1.12 6.99
CA PRO A 119 6.96 1.21 5.75
C PRO A 119 6.39 2.25 4.77
N PRO A 120 7.23 3.03 4.07
CA PRO A 120 6.80 4.06 3.11
C PRO A 120 5.77 3.60 2.10
N ILE A 121 5.92 2.37 1.60
CA ILE A 121 5.05 1.80 0.58
C ILE A 121 3.62 1.56 1.06
N LEU A 122 3.41 1.47 2.38
CA LEU A 122 2.11 1.27 3.02
C LEU A 122 1.51 2.60 3.53
N GLU A 123 2.22 3.71 3.44
CA GLU A 123 1.69 5.03 3.81
C GLU A 123 0.40 5.42 3.04
N PRO A 124 0.23 5.09 1.74
CA PRO A 124 -1.01 5.35 1.02
C PRO A 124 -2.26 4.70 1.62
N ILE A 125 -2.11 3.62 2.39
CA ILE A 125 -3.20 2.94 3.11
C ILE A 125 -3.21 3.20 4.62
N SER A 126 -2.32 4.07 5.12
CA SER A 126 -2.20 4.38 6.55
C SER A 126 -3.53 4.77 7.22
N TRP A 127 -4.46 5.34 6.46
CA TRP A 127 -5.77 5.76 6.94
C TRP A 127 -6.69 4.62 7.38
N ILE A 128 -6.47 3.38 6.91
CA ILE A 128 -7.27 2.20 7.30
C ILE A 128 -6.65 1.45 8.49
N ILE A 129 -5.37 1.68 8.79
CA ILE A 129 -4.66 1.05 9.91
C ILE A 129 -5.30 1.52 11.22
N GLY A 130 -5.64 0.57 12.08
CA GLY A 130 -6.36 0.82 13.32
C GLY A 130 -7.31 -0.31 13.68
N ARG A 131 -7.93 -0.19 14.86
CA ARG A 131 -9.02 -1.06 15.29
C ARG A 131 -10.35 -0.37 15.08
N TRP A 132 -11.27 -1.11 14.47
CA TRP A 132 -12.55 -0.64 13.97
C TRP A 132 -13.65 -1.56 14.47
N GLU A 133 -14.72 -1.01 15.02
CA GLU A 133 -15.81 -1.81 15.59
C GLU A 133 -17.17 -1.39 15.04
N THR A 134 -18.06 -2.36 14.83
CA THR A 134 -19.44 -2.16 14.39
C THR A 134 -20.39 -3.15 15.07
N GLU A 135 -21.65 -2.77 15.19
CA GLU A 135 -22.78 -3.64 15.54
C GLU A 135 -23.80 -3.56 14.41
N THR A 136 -24.23 -4.72 13.90
CA THR A 136 -25.18 -4.80 12.79
C THR A 136 -26.61 -5.02 13.30
N LEU A 137 -27.59 -4.79 12.43
CA LEU A 137 -29.01 -5.12 12.66
C LEU A 137 -29.46 -6.36 11.87
N ALA A 138 -28.57 -6.92 11.06
CA ALA A 138 -28.81 -8.06 10.20
C ALA A 138 -27.57 -8.95 10.17
N GLY A 139 -27.75 -10.22 9.79
CA GLY A 139 -26.67 -11.19 9.71
C GLY A 139 -25.79 -11.08 8.46
N ASP A 140 -26.04 -10.14 7.55
CA ASP A 140 -25.25 -9.99 6.32
C ASP A 140 -23.78 -9.70 6.62
N ARG A 141 -22.90 -10.61 6.18
CA ARG A 141 -21.46 -10.58 6.46
C ARG A 141 -20.67 -11.24 5.32
N PHE A 142 -19.45 -10.74 5.11
CA PHE A 142 -18.48 -11.33 4.20
C PHE A 142 -17.45 -12.16 4.99
N PRO A 143 -17.04 -13.35 4.50
CA PRO A 143 -17.57 -14.04 3.33
C PRO A 143 -18.82 -14.88 3.66
N ILE A 144 -19.07 -15.16 4.95
CA ILE A 144 -20.23 -15.93 5.42
C ILE A 144 -21.12 -15.05 6.29
N SER A 145 -22.41 -15.03 5.98
CA SER A 145 -23.45 -14.38 6.76
C SER A 145 -23.81 -15.18 8.01
N PHE A 146 -24.16 -14.47 9.08
CA PHE A 146 -24.88 -15.04 10.22
C PHE A 146 -26.38 -15.10 9.95
N GLU A 147 -27.10 -15.85 10.76
CA GLU A 147 -28.57 -15.82 10.84
C GLU A 147 -29.09 -14.64 11.67
N HIS A 148 -28.24 -14.10 12.56
CA HIS A 148 -28.58 -13.08 13.54
C HIS A 148 -27.70 -11.83 13.41
N PRO A 149 -28.14 -10.69 13.97
CA PRO A 149 -27.28 -9.52 14.16
C PRO A 149 -25.98 -9.87 14.90
N TYR A 150 -24.90 -9.17 14.58
CA TYR A 150 -23.58 -9.48 15.13
C TYR A 150 -22.81 -8.20 15.47
N LYS A 151 -21.81 -8.36 16.33
CA LYS A 151 -20.74 -7.39 16.53
C LYS A 151 -19.51 -7.83 15.76
N GLU A 152 -18.77 -6.88 15.22
CA GLU A 152 -17.55 -7.17 14.49
C GLU A 152 -16.45 -6.18 14.83
N ILE A 153 -15.26 -6.73 15.01
CA ILE A 153 -14.01 -6.03 15.17
C ILE A 153 -13.18 -6.30 13.92
N LEU A 154 -12.82 -5.25 13.20
CA LEU A 154 -11.83 -5.24 12.13
C LEU A 154 -10.56 -4.57 12.69
N ASP A 155 -9.49 -5.33 12.77
CA ASP A 155 -8.22 -4.89 13.35
C ASP A 155 -7.13 -4.97 12.27
N ILE A 156 -6.65 -3.81 11.83
CA ILE A 156 -5.59 -3.71 10.83
C ILE A 156 -4.36 -3.12 11.52
N SER A 157 -3.35 -3.96 11.75
CA SER A 157 -2.19 -3.60 12.56
C SER A 157 -0.90 -3.62 11.76
N LEU A 158 0.08 -2.83 12.22
CA LEU A 158 1.45 -2.91 11.72
C LEU A 158 2.05 -4.29 12.06
N THR A 159 3.00 -4.72 11.24
CA THR A 159 3.74 -5.98 11.42
C THR A 159 5.21 -5.72 11.16
N ASP A 160 6.07 -6.56 11.75
CA ASP A 160 7.49 -6.53 11.43
C ASP A 160 7.69 -6.85 9.94
N VAL A 161 8.57 -6.08 9.30
CA VAL A 161 8.84 -6.24 7.87
C VAL A 161 9.79 -7.42 7.62
N PRO A 162 9.51 -8.28 6.63
CA PRO A 162 10.50 -9.27 6.20
C PRO A 162 11.70 -8.53 5.57
N MET A 163 12.91 -9.07 5.71
CA MET A 163 14.12 -8.45 5.13
C MET A 163 14.05 -8.33 3.60
N PHE A 164 13.33 -9.25 2.97
CA PHE A 164 13.11 -9.34 1.54
C PHE A 164 11.64 -9.67 1.33
N ASP A 165 11.02 -9.09 0.30
CA ASP A 165 9.58 -9.09 -0.01
C ASP A 165 8.85 -7.81 0.43
N ARG A 166 7.65 -7.63 -0.13
CA ARG A 166 6.78 -6.48 0.09
C ARG A 166 6.22 -6.51 1.51
N PRO A 167 6.31 -5.41 2.28
CA PRO A 167 5.76 -5.38 3.62
C PRO A 167 4.22 -5.48 3.57
N PRO A 168 3.60 -6.28 4.45
CA PRO A 168 2.16 -6.26 4.66
C PRO A 168 1.75 -5.46 5.90
N VAL A 169 0.46 -5.28 6.09
CA VAL A 169 -0.18 -5.08 7.40
C VAL A 169 -0.96 -6.34 7.76
N ASN A 170 -1.08 -6.65 9.04
CA ASN A 170 -1.93 -7.74 9.50
C ASN A 170 -3.39 -7.32 9.42
N VAL A 171 -4.26 -8.24 9.04
CA VAL A 171 -5.71 -8.06 9.06
C VAL A 171 -6.30 -9.16 9.93
N PHE A 172 -6.96 -8.77 11.00
CA PHE A 172 -7.70 -9.65 11.89
C PHE A 172 -9.16 -9.21 11.94
N ILE A 173 -10.07 -10.18 11.83
CA ILE A 173 -11.50 -9.93 11.95
C ILE A 173 -12.06 -10.90 12.98
N ARG A 174 -12.82 -10.36 13.93
CA ARG A 174 -13.60 -11.14 14.90
C ARG A 174 -15.05 -10.69 14.84
N ALA A 175 -15.94 -11.59 14.44
CA ALA A 175 -17.37 -11.35 14.39
C ALA A 175 -18.11 -12.35 15.26
N TYR A 176 -19.05 -11.89 16.07
CA TYR A 176 -19.76 -12.75 17.01
C TYR A 176 -21.20 -12.28 17.23
N THR A 177 -22.10 -13.23 17.42
CA THR A 177 -23.52 -12.98 17.73
C THR A 177 -23.78 -13.10 19.23
N LYS A 178 -24.96 -12.69 19.69
CA LYS A 178 -25.37 -12.84 21.10
C LYS A 178 -25.68 -14.29 21.47
N GLU A 179 -26.04 -15.09 20.47
CA GLU A 179 -26.41 -16.50 20.58
C GLU A 179 -25.17 -17.41 20.67
N GLY A 180 -23.96 -16.87 20.50
CA GLY A 180 -22.69 -17.58 20.69
C GLY A 180 -22.00 -18.06 19.42
N SER A 181 -22.52 -17.71 18.23
CA SER A 181 -21.79 -17.99 16.98
C SER A 181 -20.62 -17.02 16.82
N GLU A 182 -19.44 -17.52 16.43
CA GLU A 182 -18.22 -16.70 16.27
C GLU A 182 -17.42 -17.09 15.03
N TYR A 183 -17.12 -16.09 14.19
CA TYR A 183 -16.25 -16.21 13.02
C TYR A 183 -15.00 -15.35 13.20
N ASN A 184 -13.85 -15.97 12.99
CA ASN A 184 -12.53 -15.37 13.13
C ASN A 184 -11.76 -15.51 11.82
N GLU A 185 -11.15 -14.42 11.38
CA GLU A 185 -10.37 -14.38 10.15
C GLU A 185 -9.03 -13.72 10.42
N VAL A 186 -7.98 -14.29 9.84
CA VAL A 186 -6.61 -13.79 9.92
C VAL A 186 -6.04 -13.70 8.53
N GLY A 187 -5.20 -12.71 8.31
CA GLY A 187 -4.67 -12.46 6.98
C GLY A 187 -3.75 -11.27 6.91
N PHE A 188 -3.46 -10.87 5.69
CA PHE A 188 -2.52 -9.81 5.38
C PHE A 188 -3.07 -8.93 4.26
N MET A 189 -2.78 -7.63 4.34
CA MET A 189 -3.03 -6.67 3.28
C MET A 189 -1.72 -6.05 2.84
N THR A 190 -1.52 -5.89 1.54
CA THR A 190 -0.36 -5.19 1.00
C THR A 190 -0.72 -4.40 -0.26
N GLY A 191 0.11 -3.42 -0.61
CA GLY A 191 -0.11 -2.52 -1.73
C GLY A 191 1.12 -2.37 -2.64
N LYS A 192 0.87 -2.23 -3.94
CA LYS A 192 1.87 -1.97 -4.98
C LYS A 192 1.57 -0.64 -5.67
N PRO A 193 2.40 0.40 -5.47
CA PRO A 193 2.24 1.63 -6.20
C PRO A 193 2.38 1.41 -7.71
N PHE A 194 1.59 2.11 -8.49
CA PHE A 194 1.58 1.94 -9.94
C PHE A 194 2.93 2.30 -10.58
N ARG A 195 3.51 3.42 -10.12
CA ARG A 195 4.81 3.94 -10.55
C ARG A 195 5.96 3.45 -9.66
N GLU A 196 5.86 2.23 -9.12
CA GLU A 196 6.97 1.64 -8.37
C GLU A 196 8.09 1.22 -9.31
N LEU A 197 9.29 1.77 -9.12
CA LEU A 197 10.49 1.36 -9.86
C LEU A 197 10.99 0.02 -9.31
N THR A 198 10.75 -1.06 -10.05
CA THR A 198 11.21 -2.42 -9.65
C THR A 198 12.61 -2.76 -10.17
N GLY A 199 13.22 -1.89 -10.98
CA GLY A 199 14.47 -2.16 -11.69
C GLY A 199 14.30 -2.98 -12.97
N PHE A 200 13.09 -3.49 -13.25
CA PHE A 200 12.77 -4.14 -14.52
C PHE A 200 12.14 -3.13 -15.49
N GLN A 201 12.53 -3.18 -16.77
CA GLN A 201 11.97 -2.33 -17.80
C GLN A 201 10.60 -2.87 -18.24
N GLU A 202 9.52 -2.16 -17.91
CA GLU A 202 8.18 -2.47 -18.39
C GLU A 202 7.93 -1.78 -19.73
N TYR A 203 7.94 -2.54 -20.84
CA TYR A 203 7.60 -2.00 -22.15
C TYR A 203 6.08 -1.76 -22.26
N ASN A 204 5.68 -0.62 -22.86
CA ASN A 204 4.28 -0.25 -23.10
C ASN A 204 3.41 -0.07 -21.84
N LYS A 205 4.01 0.18 -20.67
CA LYS A 205 3.23 0.54 -19.49
C LYS A 205 2.50 1.87 -19.72
N SER A 206 1.23 1.92 -19.35
CA SER A 206 0.47 3.17 -19.34
C SER A 206 1.11 4.17 -18.38
N LEU A 207 1.13 5.46 -18.73
CA LEU A 207 1.54 6.53 -17.79
C LEU A 207 0.52 6.76 -16.67
N ASN A 208 -0.71 6.30 -16.89
CA ASN A 208 -1.84 6.41 -15.97
C ASN A 208 -2.26 5.04 -15.49
N GLY A 209 -2.31 4.87 -14.17
CA GLY A 209 -2.80 3.68 -13.50
C GLY A 209 -3.03 3.94 -12.03
N ASN A 210 -3.67 3.00 -11.36
CA ASN A 210 -3.95 3.09 -9.93
C ASN A 210 -3.00 2.18 -9.17
N ASP A 211 -2.67 2.57 -7.95
CA ASP A 211 -1.98 1.70 -7.01
C ASP A 211 -2.83 0.45 -6.78
N GLN A 212 -2.18 -0.70 -6.72
CA GLN A 212 -2.83 -1.99 -6.51
C GLN A 212 -2.84 -2.33 -5.02
N ILE A 213 -3.86 -3.07 -4.61
CA ILE A 213 -4.02 -3.54 -3.23
C ILE A 213 -4.50 -4.99 -3.26
N ALA A 214 -4.00 -5.80 -2.35
CA ALA A 214 -4.45 -7.17 -2.16
C ALA A 214 -4.71 -7.45 -0.69
N ILE A 215 -5.71 -8.28 -0.41
CA ILE A 215 -5.97 -8.88 0.89
C ILE A 215 -6.07 -10.39 0.72
N GLU A 216 -5.30 -11.13 1.51
CA GLU A 216 -5.47 -12.56 1.69
C GLU A 216 -6.02 -12.83 3.09
N MET A 217 -7.08 -13.63 3.19
CA MET A 217 -7.74 -13.98 4.46
C MET A 217 -7.98 -15.48 4.56
N VAL A 218 -7.80 -16.02 5.77
CA VAL A 218 -8.17 -17.38 6.17
C VAL A 218 -9.15 -17.31 7.33
N SER A 219 -10.28 -18.00 7.20
CA SER A 219 -11.35 -18.02 8.20
C SER A 219 -11.40 -19.35 8.97
N ASN A 220 -11.76 -19.29 10.25
CA ASN A 220 -12.09 -20.48 11.05
C ASN A 220 -13.32 -21.25 10.51
N THR A 221 -14.11 -20.64 9.62
CA THR A 221 -15.18 -21.31 8.88
C THR A 221 -14.67 -22.19 7.75
N GLY A 222 -13.34 -22.27 7.54
CA GLY A 222 -12.73 -23.09 6.50
C GLY A 222 -12.69 -22.44 5.12
N ILE A 223 -12.94 -21.13 5.02
CA ILE A 223 -12.83 -20.37 3.76
C ILE A 223 -11.50 -19.61 3.70
N ILE A 224 -10.88 -19.64 2.53
CA ILE A 224 -9.71 -18.81 2.17
C ILE A 224 -10.13 -17.91 1.01
N THR A 225 -9.82 -16.63 1.07
CA THR A 225 -10.08 -15.67 0.00
C THR A 225 -8.84 -14.84 -0.31
N ILE A 226 -8.58 -14.60 -1.59
CA ILE A 226 -7.69 -13.53 -2.04
C ILE A 226 -8.52 -12.54 -2.83
N GLU A 227 -8.53 -11.31 -2.36
CA GLU A 227 -9.14 -10.18 -3.03
C GLU A 227 -8.05 -9.25 -3.55
N GLU A 228 -8.18 -8.82 -4.80
CA GLU A 228 -7.29 -7.84 -5.41
C GLU A 228 -8.10 -6.68 -5.94
N GLY A 229 -7.48 -5.51 -5.97
CA GLY A 229 -8.02 -4.37 -6.69
C GLY A 229 -7.13 -3.15 -6.60
N MET A 230 -7.72 -2.00 -6.35
CA MET A 230 -7.03 -0.71 -6.48
C MET A 230 -7.31 0.23 -5.32
N LEU A 231 -6.30 1.04 -4.99
CA LEU A 231 -6.42 2.24 -4.20
C LEU A 231 -6.63 3.43 -5.14
N ARG A 232 -7.76 4.12 -5.00
CA ARG A 232 -8.10 5.31 -5.82
C ARG A 232 -8.88 6.31 -4.99
N ASN A 233 -8.48 7.58 -5.01
CA ASN A 233 -9.19 8.68 -4.34
C ASN A 233 -9.49 8.44 -2.84
N GLY A 234 -8.56 7.80 -2.12
CA GLY A 234 -8.76 7.46 -0.70
C GLY A 234 -9.78 6.34 -0.46
N GLU A 235 -10.06 5.53 -1.48
CA GLU A 235 -10.92 4.35 -1.42
C GLU A 235 -10.13 3.11 -1.84
N ILE A 236 -10.31 2.01 -1.12
CA ILE A 236 -9.85 0.69 -1.53
C ILE A 236 -11.02 -0.03 -2.17
N LEU A 237 -10.87 -0.42 -3.44
CA LEU A 237 -11.82 -1.27 -4.15
C LEU A 237 -11.19 -2.65 -4.35
N LEU A 238 -11.86 -3.69 -3.88
CA LEU A 238 -11.41 -5.07 -3.90
C LEU A 238 -12.42 -5.94 -4.67
N THR A 239 -11.90 -6.94 -5.37
CA THR A 239 -12.69 -7.98 -6.05
C THR A 239 -12.10 -9.34 -5.73
N LEU A 240 -12.96 -10.32 -5.47
CA LEU A 240 -12.54 -11.70 -5.23
C LEU A 240 -11.84 -12.28 -6.47
N LYS A 241 -10.60 -12.71 -6.30
CA LYS A 241 -9.80 -13.35 -7.37
C LYS A 241 -9.62 -14.83 -7.13
N TYR A 242 -9.35 -15.21 -5.89
CA TYR A 242 -9.17 -16.58 -5.49
C TYR A 242 -10.05 -16.89 -4.29
N LYS A 243 -10.52 -18.13 -4.24
CA LYS A 243 -11.34 -18.64 -3.15
C LYS A 243 -11.16 -20.14 -3.03
N ARG A 244 -11.06 -20.62 -1.79
CA ARG A 244 -11.00 -22.05 -1.47
C ARG A 244 -11.81 -22.30 -0.22
N ALA A 245 -12.40 -23.49 -0.12
CA ALA A 245 -13.13 -23.92 1.04
C ALA A 245 -12.72 -25.34 1.44
N THR A 246 -12.76 -25.65 2.73
CA THR A 246 -12.75 -27.04 3.20
C THR A 246 -14.02 -27.75 2.73
N PRO A 247 -14.04 -29.10 2.66
CA PRO A 247 -15.23 -29.83 2.23
C PRO A 247 -16.52 -29.43 2.97
N ALA A 248 -16.42 -29.20 4.28
CA ALA A 248 -17.55 -28.77 5.11
C ALA A 248 -18.07 -27.36 4.78
N ALA A 249 -17.25 -26.52 4.14
CA ALA A 249 -17.56 -25.12 3.85
C ALA A 249 -17.84 -24.83 2.36
N ILE A 250 -17.79 -25.85 1.48
CA ILE A 250 -17.97 -25.69 0.02
C ILE A 250 -19.28 -24.98 -0.32
N HIS A 251 -20.36 -25.25 0.42
CA HIS A 251 -21.67 -24.65 0.17
C HIS A 251 -21.71 -23.12 0.39
N TYR A 252 -20.77 -22.58 1.15
CA TYR A 252 -20.65 -21.14 1.40
C TYR A 252 -19.77 -20.41 0.38
N LEU A 253 -19.20 -21.12 -0.59
CA LEU A 253 -18.28 -20.53 -1.56
C LEU A 253 -19.02 -19.53 -2.47
N LEU A 254 -18.50 -18.30 -2.47
CA LEU A 254 -19.06 -17.21 -3.27
C LEU A 254 -18.69 -17.37 -4.74
N LYS A 255 -19.62 -17.06 -5.64
CA LYS A 255 -19.28 -16.95 -7.06
C LYS A 255 -18.39 -15.73 -7.29
N ASN A 256 -18.78 -14.59 -6.76
CA ASN A 256 -18.02 -13.34 -6.86
C ASN A 256 -18.29 -12.42 -5.66
N SER A 257 -17.36 -11.52 -5.35
CA SER A 257 -17.60 -10.42 -4.42
C SER A 257 -16.87 -9.15 -4.84
N ARG A 258 -17.40 -8.02 -4.38
CA ARG A 258 -16.71 -6.73 -4.43
C ARG A 258 -16.85 -6.04 -3.08
N ARG A 259 -15.76 -5.49 -2.56
CA ARG A 259 -15.74 -4.73 -1.31
C ARG A 259 -15.11 -3.38 -1.56
N LEU A 260 -15.70 -2.34 -0.98
CA LEU A 260 -15.18 -0.98 -1.04
C LEU A 260 -15.02 -0.46 0.38
N PHE A 261 -13.80 -0.02 0.71
CA PHE A 261 -13.50 0.66 1.96
C PHE A 261 -13.23 2.13 1.71
N LYS A 262 -13.88 2.99 2.49
CA LYS A 262 -13.69 4.44 2.42
C LYS A 262 -13.70 5.04 3.82
N LEU A 263 -12.70 5.88 4.09
CA LEU A 263 -12.74 6.72 5.27
C LEU A 263 -13.74 7.88 5.05
N LYS A 264 -14.85 7.89 5.79
CA LYS A 264 -15.84 8.97 5.71
C LYS A 264 -15.36 10.21 6.46
N ASN A 265 -14.75 10.01 7.61
CA ASN A 265 -14.06 10.98 8.44
C ASN A 265 -13.06 10.23 9.32
N TRP A 266 -12.26 10.93 10.12
CA TRP A 266 -11.17 10.32 10.89
C TRP A 266 -11.58 9.14 11.78
N ASN A 267 -12.84 9.06 12.22
CA ASN A 267 -13.33 8.01 13.13
C ASN A 267 -14.37 7.06 12.52
N ILE A 268 -14.74 7.20 11.25
CA ILE A 268 -15.75 6.36 10.59
C ILE A 268 -15.20 5.76 9.30
N LEU A 269 -15.04 4.44 9.30
CA LEU A 269 -14.74 3.63 8.12
C LEU A 269 -16.04 3.05 7.57
N VAL A 270 -16.26 3.20 6.27
CA VAL A 270 -17.42 2.63 5.57
C VAL A 270 -16.96 1.47 4.72
N GLU A 271 -17.59 0.31 4.90
CA GLU A 271 -17.46 -0.82 3.99
C GLU A 271 -18.77 -0.95 3.19
N LYS A 272 -18.66 -1.04 1.86
CA LYS A 272 -19.77 -1.44 0.99
C LYS A 272 -19.45 -2.80 0.41
N THR A 273 -20.38 -3.74 0.54
CA THR A 273 -20.16 -5.12 0.12
C THR A 273 -21.20 -5.53 -0.91
N TYR A 274 -20.72 -6.22 -1.95
CA TYR A 274 -21.50 -6.93 -2.95
C TYR A 274 -21.07 -8.38 -2.94
N MET A 275 -22.01 -9.31 -2.84
CA MET A 275 -21.76 -10.75 -2.89
C MET A 275 -22.72 -11.43 -3.84
N GLU A 276 -22.19 -12.32 -4.66
CA GLU A 276 -22.93 -13.20 -5.55
C GLU A 276 -22.64 -14.64 -5.16
N TYR A 277 -23.70 -15.38 -4.80
CA TYR A 277 -23.62 -16.79 -4.46
C TYR A 277 -23.68 -17.65 -5.73
N SER A 278 -23.25 -18.91 -5.62
CA SER A 278 -23.25 -19.87 -6.74
C SER A 278 -24.64 -20.12 -7.34
N ASN A 279 -25.71 -19.95 -6.56
CA ASN A 279 -27.09 -20.05 -7.01
C ASN A 279 -27.63 -18.78 -7.71
N GLY A 280 -26.80 -17.75 -7.90
CA GLY A 280 -27.18 -16.48 -8.51
C GLY A 280 -27.83 -15.47 -7.55
N THR A 281 -28.02 -15.82 -6.27
CA THR A 281 -28.49 -14.86 -5.25
C THR A 281 -27.46 -13.76 -5.07
N ILE A 282 -27.92 -12.51 -5.03
CA ILE A 282 -27.07 -11.33 -4.82
C ILE A 282 -27.45 -10.66 -3.51
N ARG A 283 -26.45 -10.33 -2.69
CA ARG A 283 -26.61 -9.52 -1.48
C ARG A 283 -25.72 -8.29 -1.54
N LYS A 284 -26.25 -7.18 -1.02
CA LYS A 284 -25.54 -5.89 -0.95
C LYS A 284 -25.87 -5.20 0.36
N TRP A 285 -24.87 -4.68 1.03
CA TRP A 285 -25.07 -3.92 2.28
C TRP A 285 -23.94 -2.93 2.51
N ILE A 286 -24.10 -2.13 3.58
CA ILE A 286 -23.14 -1.13 4.01
C ILE A 286 -22.91 -1.30 5.50
N LYS A 287 -21.64 -1.40 5.93
CA LYS A 287 -21.24 -1.34 7.34
C LYS A 287 -20.54 -0.01 7.63
N ARG A 288 -20.71 0.48 8.86
CA ARG A 288 -20.05 1.67 9.36
C ARG A 288 -19.32 1.31 10.64
N TYR A 289 -18.01 1.24 10.57
CA TYR A 289 -17.19 1.01 11.73
C TYR A 289 -16.80 2.33 12.38
N ARG A 290 -16.71 2.29 13.72
CA ARG A 290 -16.13 3.35 14.51
C ARG A 290 -14.70 2.97 14.88
N ARG A 291 -13.76 3.89 14.71
CA ARG A 291 -12.38 3.72 15.18
C ARG A 291 -12.39 3.65 16.71
N THR A 292 -11.84 2.57 17.27
CA THR A 292 -11.63 2.40 18.72
C THR A 292 -10.16 2.48 19.08
N LYS A 293 -9.25 2.23 18.13
CA LYS A 293 -7.81 2.36 18.33
C LYS A 293 -7.11 2.87 17.06
N ASP A 294 -6.11 3.74 17.24
CA ASP A 294 -5.26 4.25 16.17
C ASP A 294 -3.80 3.86 16.45
N TYR A 295 -3.30 2.86 15.73
CA TYR A 295 -1.93 2.35 15.93
C TYR A 295 -0.85 3.34 15.50
N LEU A 296 -1.19 4.34 14.68
CA LEU A 296 -0.22 5.35 14.20
C LEU A 296 -0.04 6.51 15.19
N MET A 297 -0.79 6.48 16.29
CA MET A 297 -0.69 7.42 17.41
C MET A 297 -0.09 6.78 18.68
N GLU A 298 0.35 5.52 18.60
CA GLU A 298 1.04 4.82 19.70
C GLU A 298 2.56 5.00 19.56
N TYR A 299 3.10 6.02 20.24
CA TYR A 299 4.54 6.33 20.32
C TYR A 299 5.16 5.77 21.60
#